data_AF-A0A7J6SJ95-F1
#
_entry.id   AF-A0A7J6SJ95-F1
#
_cell.length_a   1.000
_cell.length_b   1.000
_cell.length_c   1.000
_cell.angle_alpha   90.00
_cell.angle_beta   90.00
_cell.angle_gamma   90.00
#
_symmetry.space_group_name_H-M   'P 1'
#
loop_
_entity.id
_entity.type
_entity.pdbx_description
1 polymer ?
#
loop_
_entity_poly.entity_id
_entity_poly.type
_entity_poly.pdbx_seq_one_letter_code
_entity_poly.pdbx_strand_id
1 'polypeptide(L)'
;MIGTLSMDGRSIEETISTCRFAQRVGLIKNDARVNEEIDSTLLIRRLKRQVAELQEELRVLKGDEEEEVLTSEDMAHLKSLVDAFVKDGGSTEGHLVCGSMKKIQACFSILRDMVTGKSTDHAPVIATVQGSRGSDEDGQVQQLRLQVAQRDQELAVLLGMLNKSGDSTVPKSGGGSAQSSLTAVPSSEARELTPQQAAIGSVEWLEGITGQSAATILLDRQRCFEVFRKSIRRTET
;
A
#
# COMPACT_ATOMS: atom_id res chain seq x y z
N MET A 1 35.97 -13.66 -24.82
CA MET A 1 36.96 -12.80 -25.50
C MET A 1 38.22 -13.63 -25.71
N ILE A 2 38.82 -13.60 -26.90
CA ILE A 2 40.06 -14.32 -27.22
C ILE A 2 41.09 -13.27 -27.62
N GLY A 3 42.23 -13.25 -26.92
CA GLY A 3 43.37 -12.40 -27.25
C GLY A 3 44.43 -13.20 -27.98
N THR A 4 44.79 -12.79 -29.19
CA THR A 4 45.89 -13.36 -29.96
C THR A 4 47.16 -12.57 -29.70
N LEU A 5 48.29 -13.26 -29.50
CA LEU A 5 49.55 -12.66 -29.06
C LEU A 5 50.68 -13.04 -30.02
N SER A 6 51.68 -12.17 -30.13
CA SER A 6 52.92 -12.42 -30.87
C SER A 6 54.08 -12.64 -29.90
N MET A 7 54.93 -13.63 -30.16
CA MET A 7 56.13 -13.91 -29.34
C MET A 7 57.39 -13.21 -29.86
N ASP A 8 57.30 -12.42 -30.94
CA ASP A 8 58.44 -11.63 -31.42
C ASP A 8 58.75 -10.50 -30.42
N GLY A 9 60.02 -10.36 -30.04
CA GLY A 9 60.50 -9.37 -29.07
C GLY A 9 60.23 -7.92 -29.50
N ARG A 10 60.12 -7.68 -30.81
CA ARG A 10 59.73 -6.35 -31.36
C ARG A 10 58.29 -5.95 -31.05
N SER A 11 57.42 -6.93 -30.77
CA SER A 11 55.98 -6.75 -30.53
C SER A 11 55.58 -6.95 -29.07
N ILE A 12 56.57 -6.92 -28.15
CA ILE A 12 56.33 -7.23 -26.74
C ILE A 12 55.44 -6.19 -26.05
N GLU A 13 55.57 -4.91 -26.39
CA GLU A 13 54.75 -3.84 -25.80
C GLU A 13 53.26 -3.95 -26.20
N GLU A 14 52.99 -4.30 -27.45
CA GLU A 14 51.63 -4.56 -27.96
C GLU A 14 51.03 -5.83 -27.34
N THR A 15 51.86 -6.85 -27.16
CA THR A 15 51.49 -8.11 -26.50
C THR A 15 51.13 -7.86 -25.04
N ILE A 16 51.92 -7.05 -24.31
CA ILE A 16 51.62 -6.62 -22.94
C ILE A 16 50.33 -5.82 -22.90
N SER A 17 50.12 -4.91 -23.85
CA SER A 17 48.91 -4.09 -23.94
C SER A 17 47.65 -4.95 -24.18
N THR A 18 47.75 -5.96 -25.04
CA THR A 18 46.68 -6.94 -25.31
C THR A 18 46.37 -7.79 -24.08
N CYS A 19 47.39 -8.25 -23.36
CA CYS A 19 47.20 -8.98 -22.10
C CYS A 19 46.54 -8.12 -21.02
N ARG A 20 46.96 -6.85 -20.87
CA ARG A 20 46.33 -5.90 -19.93
C ARG A 20 44.87 -5.62 -20.27
N PHE A 21 44.56 -5.52 -21.56
CA PHE A 21 43.18 -5.36 -22.01
C PHE A 21 42.34 -6.61 -21.71
N ALA A 22 42.86 -7.80 -22.01
CA ALA A 22 42.20 -9.07 -21.67
C ALA A 22 41.97 -9.22 -20.15
N GLN A 23 42.93 -8.80 -19.34
CA GLN A 23 42.80 -8.79 -17.88
C GLN A 23 41.64 -7.89 -17.42
N ARG A 24 41.52 -6.68 -17.98
CA ARG A 24 40.37 -5.80 -17.68
C ARG A 24 39.05 -6.39 -18.14
N VAL A 25 39.01 -7.01 -19.32
CA VAL A 25 37.81 -7.65 -19.87
C VAL A 25 37.39 -8.86 -19.04
N GLY A 26 38.34 -9.60 -18.47
CA GLY A 26 38.05 -10.73 -17.58
C GLY A 26 37.39 -10.33 -16.25
N LEU A 27 37.51 -9.06 -15.84
CA LEU A 27 36.83 -8.53 -14.64
C LEU A 27 35.39 -8.10 -14.93
N ILE A 28 34.98 -8.03 -16.19
CA ILE A 28 33.63 -7.63 -16.58
C ILE A 28 32.68 -8.78 -16.25
N LYS A 29 31.77 -8.53 -15.31
CA LYS A 29 30.68 -9.46 -14.98
C LYS A 29 29.48 -9.14 -15.86
N ASN A 30 29.00 -10.14 -16.59
CA ASN A 30 27.76 -10.04 -17.35
C ASN A 30 26.67 -10.87 -16.67
N ASP A 31 25.53 -10.26 -16.34
CA ASP A 31 24.34 -10.99 -15.91
C ASP A 31 23.53 -11.38 -17.14
N ALA A 32 23.89 -12.53 -17.73
CA ALA A 32 23.22 -13.03 -18.91
C ALA A 32 21.88 -13.69 -18.53
N ARG A 33 20.80 -13.16 -19.10
CA ARG A 33 19.46 -13.75 -19.00
C ARG A 33 19.01 -14.20 -20.37
N VAL A 34 18.15 -15.21 -20.41
CA VAL A 34 17.50 -15.62 -21.66
C VAL A 34 16.59 -14.47 -22.08
N ASN A 35 16.78 -13.98 -23.31
CA ASN A 35 15.84 -13.04 -23.92
C ASN A 35 14.59 -13.81 -24.30
N GLU A 36 13.73 -14.04 -23.32
CA GLU A 36 12.40 -14.60 -23.54
C GLU A 36 11.51 -13.48 -24.08
N GLU A 37 11.04 -13.64 -25.31
CA GLU A 37 10.02 -12.75 -25.87
C GLU A 37 8.66 -13.15 -25.32
N ILE A 38 8.14 -12.34 -24.40
CA ILE A 38 6.77 -12.48 -23.93
C ILE A 38 5.84 -11.93 -25.02
N ASP A 39 4.88 -12.74 -25.46
CA ASP A 39 3.84 -12.28 -26.39
C ASP A 39 3.12 -11.04 -25.82
N SER A 40 3.36 -9.91 -26.48
CA SER A 40 2.79 -8.61 -26.11
C SER A 40 1.27 -8.65 -26.01
N THR A 41 0.60 -9.46 -26.82
CA THR A 41 -0.87 -9.55 -26.82
C THR A 41 -1.41 -10.24 -25.56
N LEU A 42 -0.73 -11.31 -25.11
CA LEU A 42 -1.06 -12.02 -23.88
C LEU A 42 -0.75 -11.17 -22.65
N LEU A 43 0.37 -10.45 -22.67
CA LEU A 43 0.72 -9.51 -21.60
C LEU A 43 -0.31 -8.39 -21.48
N ILE A 44 -0.70 -7.78 -22.60
CA ILE A 44 -1.75 -6.75 -22.63
C ILE A 44 -3.07 -7.32 -22.11
N ARG A 45 -3.46 -8.54 -22.51
CA ARG A 45 -4.69 -9.17 -22.03
C ARG A 45 -4.67 -9.42 -20.51
N ARG A 46 -3.53 -9.90 -19.98
CA ARG A 46 -3.34 -10.09 -18.54
C ARG A 46 -3.39 -8.77 -17.78
N LEU A 47 -2.66 -7.76 -18.26
CA LEU A 47 -2.62 -6.44 -17.63
C LEU A 47 -3.99 -5.76 -17.65
N LYS A 48 -4.74 -5.83 -18.76
CA LYS A 48 -6.11 -5.31 -18.84
C LYS A 48 -7.04 -5.99 -17.83
N ARG A 49 -6.90 -7.30 -17.62
CA ARG A 49 -7.67 -8.02 -16.60
C ARG A 49 -7.32 -7.53 -15.19
N GLN A 50 -6.04 -7.45 -14.87
CA GLN A 50 -5.59 -6.95 -13.56
C GLN A 50 -6.03 -5.51 -13.31
N VAL A 51 -6.00 -4.65 -14.32
CA VAL A 51 -6.51 -3.27 -14.21
C VAL A 51 -8.02 -3.27 -13.94
N ALA A 52 -8.80 -4.11 -14.61
CA ALA A 52 -10.24 -4.20 -14.38
C ALA A 52 -10.56 -4.70 -12.96
N GLU A 53 -9.87 -5.75 -12.49
CA GLU A 53 -10.01 -6.29 -11.13
C GLU A 53 -9.66 -5.22 -10.07
N LEU A 54 -8.52 -4.53 -10.23
CA LEU A 54 -8.10 -3.47 -9.31
C LEU A 54 -9.05 -2.26 -9.35
N GLN A 55 -9.61 -1.92 -10.51
CA GLN A 55 -10.62 -0.88 -10.63
C GLN A 55 -11.93 -1.26 -9.93
N GLU A 56 -12.31 -2.54 -9.97
CA GLU A 56 -13.45 -3.07 -9.23
C GLU A 56 -13.22 -3.05 -7.72
N GLU A 57 -12.05 -3.52 -7.26
CA GLU A 57 -11.67 -3.44 -5.86
C GLU A 57 -11.67 -1.99 -5.36
N LEU A 58 -11.09 -1.07 -6.13
CA LEU A 58 -11.09 0.35 -5.79
C LEU A 58 -12.49 0.97 -5.80
N ARG A 59 -13.37 0.57 -6.72
CA ARG A 59 -14.77 1.02 -6.76
C ARG A 59 -15.52 0.56 -5.51
N VAL A 60 -15.31 -0.68 -5.08
CA VAL A 60 -15.87 -1.21 -3.83
C VAL A 60 -15.29 -0.48 -2.62
N LEU A 61 -13.97 -0.28 -2.57
CA LEU A 61 -13.30 0.35 -1.42
C LEU A 61 -13.56 1.85 -1.28
N LYS A 62 -13.62 2.58 -2.40
CA LYS A 62 -13.87 4.03 -2.39
C LYS A 62 -15.29 4.37 -1.96
N GLY A 63 -16.21 3.40 -1.97
CA GLY A 63 -17.61 3.68 -1.72
C GLY A 63 -18.16 4.68 -2.73
N ASP A 64 -17.60 4.73 -3.95
CA ASP A 64 -18.23 5.36 -5.11
C ASP A 64 -19.44 4.50 -5.51
N GLU A 65 -20.41 4.41 -4.61
CA GLU A 65 -21.80 4.49 -5.00
C GLU A 65 -21.98 5.90 -5.58
N GLU A 66 -21.49 6.13 -6.80
CA GLU A 66 -22.18 7.12 -7.63
C GLU A 66 -23.67 6.76 -7.51
N GLU A 67 -24.49 7.77 -7.20
CA GLU A 67 -25.92 7.68 -7.33
C GLU A 67 -26.22 7.44 -8.82
N GLU A 68 -25.95 6.22 -9.29
CA GLU A 68 -26.46 5.69 -10.54
C GLU A 68 -27.96 5.54 -10.28
N VAL A 69 -28.67 6.65 -10.46
CA VAL A 69 -30.12 6.71 -10.38
C VAL A 69 -30.61 5.79 -11.49
N LEU A 70 -31.17 4.65 -11.09
CA LEU A 70 -31.78 3.70 -12.03
C LEU A 70 -32.81 4.46 -12.85
N THR A 71 -32.51 4.65 -14.14
CA THR A 71 -33.47 5.27 -15.05
C THR A 71 -34.65 4.33 -15.25
N SER A 72 -35.80 4.86 -15.66
CA SER A 72 -36.96 4.03 -16.01
C SER A 72 -36.64 3.03 -17.13
N GLU A 73 -35.69 3.37 -18.00
CA GLU A 73 -35.20 2.50 -19.09
C GLU A 73 -34.37 1.34 -18.54
N ASP A 74 -33.46 1.61 -17.59
CA ASP A 74 -32.70 0.57 -16.90
C ASP A 74 -33.63 -0.42 -16.19
N MET A 75 -34.66 0.08 -15.51
CA MET A 75 -35.63 -0.78 -14.82
C MET A 75 -36.42 -1.67 -15.79
N ALA A 76 -36.80 -1.17 -16.96
CA ALA A 76 -37.46 -1.97 -17.99
C ALA A 76 -36.53 -3.04 -18.58
N HIS A 77 -35.26 -2.69 -18.80
CA HIS A 77 -34.25 -3.61 -19.29
C HIS A 77 -33.97 -4.74 -18.29
N LEU A 78 -33.84 -4.41 -16.98
CA LEU A 78 -33.67 -5.40 -15.92
C LEU A 78 -34.87 -6.33 -15.80
N LYS A 79 -36.11 -5.81 -15.93
CA LYS A 79 -37.32 -6.66 -15.95
C LYS A 79 -37.28 -7.66 -17.12
N SER A 80 -36.89 -7.22 -18.31
CA SER A 80 -36.77 -8.11 -19.48
C SER A 80 -35.67 -9.17 -19.29
N LEU A 81 -34.53 -8.80 -18.72
CA LEU A 81 -33.43 -9.73 -18.44
C LEU A 81 -33.83 -10.80 -17.41
N VAL A 82 -34.49 -10.37 -16.34
CA VAL A 82 -34.95 -11.29 -15.29
C VAL A 82 -36.04 -12.21 -15.82
N ASP A 83 -36.98 -11.71 -16.64
CA ASP A 83 -38.02 -12.54 -17.26
C ASP A 83 -37.43 -13.57 -18.24
N ALA A 84 -36.44 -13.18 -19.05
CA ALA A 84 -35.70 -14.10 -19.90
C ALA A 84 -34.95 -15.17 -19.06
N PHE A 85 -34.31 -14.76 -17.97
CA PHE A 85 -33.60 -15.66 -17.07
C PHE A 85 -34.51 -16.68 -16.39
N VAL A 86 -35.69 -16.25 -15.91
CA VAL A 86 -36.68 -17.15 -15.29
C VAL A 86 -37.26 -18.12 -16.32
N LYS A 87 -37.48 -17.67 -17.56
CA LYS A 87 -37.97 -18.53 -18.67
C LYS A 87 -36.92 -19.54 -19.14
N ASP A 88 -35.63 -19.19 -19.05
CA ASP A 88 -34.49 -20.04 -19.43
C ASP A 88 -34.07 -21.04 -18.32
N GLY A 89 -34.88 -21.21 -17.27
CA GLY A 89 -34.60 -21.99 -16.05
C GLY A 89 -34.29 -23.49 -16.20
N GLY A 90 -34.02 -23.98 -17.42
CA GLY A 90 -33.49 -25.32 -17.70
C GLY A 90 -31.97 -25.42 -17.69
N SER A 91 -31.24 -24.31 -17.81
CA SER A 91 -29.77 -24.31 -17.85
C SER A 91 -29.19 -23.85 -16.49
N THR A 92 -28.51 -24.75 -15.77
CA THR A 92 -27.88 -24.47 -14.47
C THR A 92 -26.73 -23.45 -14.57
N GLU A 93 -26.34 -23.04 -15.78
CA GLU A 93 -25.26 -22.08 -16.04
C GLU A 93 -25.74 -20.70 -16.51
N GLY A 94 -27.06 -20.43 -16.52
CA GLY A 94 -27.56 -19.08 -16.78
C GLY A 94 -27.01 -18.11 -15.73
N HIS A 95 -26.17 -17.16 -16.15
CA HIS A 95 -25.64 -16.14 -15.25
C HIS A 95 -26.25 -14.77 -15.58
N LEU A 96 -26.94 -14.17 -14.60
CA LEU A 96 -27.53 -12.85 -14.73
C LEU A 96 -26.46 -11.78 -14.46
N VAL A 97 -25.86 -11.24 -15.53
CA VAL A 97 -24.84 -10.18 -15.42
C VAL A 97 -25.53 -8.81 -15.36
N CYS A 98 -25.70 -8.29 -14.15
CA CYS A 98 -26.36 -6.98 -13.94
C CYS A 98 -25.37 -5.81 -13.84
N GLY A 99 -24.06 -6.07 -13.83
CA GLY A 99 -23.00 -5.06 -13.81
C GLY A 99 -22.84 -4.34 -12.46
N SER A 100 -23.80 -3.48 -12.09
CA SER A 100 -23.71 -2.66 -10.88
C SER A 100 -24.50 -3.24 -9.70
N MET A 101 -24.02 -2.99 -8.46
CA MET A 101 -24.63 -3.52 -7.24
C MET A 101 -26.09 -3.08 -7.07
N LYS A 102 -26.44 -1.85 -7.48
CA LYS A 102 -27.83 -1.35 -7.47
C LYS A 102 -28.72 -2.09 -8.47
N LYS A 103 -28.22 -2.38 -9.69
CA LYS A 103 -28.94 -3.20 -10.69
C LYS A 103 -29.15 -4.63 -10.21
N ILE A 104 -28.18 -5.20 -9.50
CA ILE A 104 -28.30 -6.52 -8.84
C ILE A 104 -29.42 -6.49 -7.78
N GLN A 105 -29.40 -5.50 -6.88
CA GLN A 105 -30.45 -5.35 -5.86
C GLN A 105 -31.84 -5.17 -6.48
N ALA A 106 -31.96 -4.35 -7.53
CA ALA A 106 -33.20 -4.15 -8.26
C ALA A 106 -33.72 -5.44 -8.92
N CYS A 107 -32.83 -6.26 -9.51
CA CYS A 107 -33.21 -7.58 -10.04
C CYS A 107 -33.76 -8.51 -8.97
N PHE A 108 -33.15 -8.53 -7.78
CA PHE A 108 -33.65 -9.33 -6.66
C PHE A 108 -35.00 -8.83 -6.14
N SER A 109 -35.26 -7.52 -6.15
CA SER A 109 -36.58 -6.97 -5.84
C SER A 109 -37.61 -7.41 -6.87
N ILE A 110 -37.31 -7.31 -8.17
CA ILE A 110 -38.19 -7.78 -9.26
C ILE A 110 -38.48 -9.28 -9.14
N LEU A 111 -37.47 -10.11 -8.86
CA LEU A 111 -37.65 -11.54 -8.60
C LEU A 111 -38.56 -11.81 -7.40
N ARG A 112 -38.37 -11.05 -6.31
CA ARG A 112 -39.19 -11.18 -5.10
C ARG A 112 -40.65 -10.84 -5.38
N ASP A 113 -40.91 -9.79 -6.14
CA ASP A 113 -42.26 -9.37 -6.52
C ASP A 113 -42.94 -10.43 -7.38
N MET A 114 -42.21 -11.05 -8.31
CA MET A 114 -42.71 -12.16 -9.12
C MET A 114 -43.09 -13.39 -8.28
N VAL A 115 -42.32 -13.71 -7.23
CA VAL A 115 -42.59 -14.85 -6.34
C VAL A 115 -43.70 -14.54 -5.32
N THR A 116 -43.80 -13.30 -4.84
CA THR A 116 -44.80 -12.91 -3.83
C THR A 116 -46.12 -12.44 -4.43
N GLY A 117 -46.23 -12.31 -5.75
CA GLY A 117 -47.48 -11.96 -6.45
C GLY A 117 -48.01 -10.54 -6.16
N LYS A 118 -47.18 -9.67 -5.58
CA LYS A 118 -47.53 -8.28 -5.29
C LYS A 118 -47.17 -7.43 -6.50
N SER A 119 -48.12 -7.27 -7.43
CA SER A 119 -48.02 -6.26 -8.48
C SER A 119 -48.24 -4.87 -7.87
N THR A 120 -47.18 -4.27 -7.31
CA THR A 120 -47.19 -2.86 -6.92
C THR A 120 -46.46 -2.05 -7.97
N ASP A 121 -47.26 -1.43 -8.83
CA ASP A 121 -46.86 -0.37 -9.73
C ASP A 121 -46.56 0.88 -8.90
N HIS A 122 -45.32 1.06 -8.40
CA HIS A 122 -44.86 2.34 -7.87
C HIS A 122 -43.33 2.50 -7.93
N ALA A 123 -42.94 3.74 -8.23
CA ALA A 123 -41.65 4.43 -8.15
C ALA A 123 -40.73 3.97 -6.98
N PRO A 124 -39.42 4.30 -6.98
CA PRO A 124 -38.48 3.72 -6.03
C PRO A 124 -38.83 4.22 -4.63
N VAL A 125 -39.56 3.40 -3.90
CA VAL A 125 -39.67 3.51 -2.46
C VAL A 125 -38.30 3.09 -1.98
N ILE A 126 -37.50 4.07 -1.57
CA ILE A 126 -36.44 3.88 -0.59
C ILE A 126 -37.11 3.11 0.55
N ALA A 127 -36.96 1.80 0.53
CA ALA A 127 -37.39 0.93 1.59
C ALA A 127 -36.43 1.17 2.74
N THR A 128 -36.73 2.21 3.52
CA THR A 128 -36.46 2.20 4.95
C THR A 128 -36.98 0.86 5.46
N VAL A 129 -36.05 -0.03 5.76
CA VAL A 129 -36.32 -1.30 6.42
C VAL A 129 -36.85 -0.97 7.82
N GLN A 130 -38.15 -0.71 7.92
CA GLN A 130 -38.90 -0.92 9.15
C GLN A 130 -39.18 -2.42 9.27
N GLY A 131 -38.10 -3.18 9.45
CA GLY A 131 -38.17 -4.48 10.08
C GLY A 131 -38.23 -4.25 11.59
N SER A 132 -39.26 -4.77 12.23
CA SER A 132 -39.38 -4.86 13.69
C SER A 132 -38.20 -5.66 14.26
N ARG A 133 -37.06 -4.98 14.51
CA ARG A 133 -35.84 -5.48 15.19
C ARG A 133 -35.22 -4.44 16.14
N GLY A 134 -35.90 -3.32 16.36
CA GLY A 134 -35.36 -2.14 17.05
C GLY A 134 -35.23 -2.21 18.57
N SER A 135 -35.57 -3.31 19.24
CA SER A 135 -35.37 -3.41 20.70
C SER A 135 -34.01 -4.00 21.07
N ASP A 136 -33.50 -4.95 20.28
CA ASP A 136 -32.33 -5.75 20.67
C ASP A 136 -31.03 -5.17 20.12
N GLU A 137 -31.08 -4.53 18.95
CA GLU A 137 -29.91 -3.86 18.34
C GLU A 137 -29.52 -2.60 19.11
N ASP A 138 -30.50 -1.79 19.53
CA ASP A 138 -30.25 -0.61 20.37
C ASP A 138 -29.69 -0.98 21.75
N GLY A 139 -30.15 -2.10 22.32
CA GLY A 139 -29.62 -2.66 23.56
C GLY A 139 -28.16 -3.14 23.42
N GLN A 140 -27.85 -3.86 22.33
CA GLN A 140 -26.48 -4.29 22.04
C GLN A 140 -25.55 -3.11 21.76
N VAL A 141 -26.01 -2.10 21.02
CA VAL A 141 -25.22 -0.90 20.74
C VAL A 141 -24.96 -0.11 22.02
N GLN A 142 -25.93 0.00 22.93
CA GLN A 142 -25.72 0.63 24.24
C GLN A 142 -24.74 -0.16 25.12
N GLN A 143 -24.84 -1.49 25.13
CA GLN A 143 -23.93 -2.34 25.89
C GLN A 143 -22.49 -2.25 25.37
N LEU A 144 -22.32 -2.25 24.04
CA LEU A 144 -21.00 -2.08 23.42
C LEU A 144 -20.42 -0.69 23.70
N ARG A 145 -21.23 0.36 23.67
CA ARG A 145 -20.79 1.73 24.04
C ARG A 145 -20.35 1.82 25.51
N LEU A 146 -21.07 1.17 26.41
CA LEU A 146 -20.69 1.10 27.84
C LEU A 146 -19.35 0.37 28.01
N GLN A 147 -19.16 -0.74 27.30
CA GLN A 147 -17.92 -1.52 27.35
C GLN A 147 -16.74 -0.73 26.79
N VAL A 148 -16.92 0.02 25.70
CA VAL A 148 -15.88 0.91 25.16
C VAL A 148 -15.53 2.00 26.17
N ALA A 149 -16.53 2.67 26.75
CA ALA A 149 -16.29 3.71 27.76
C ALA A 149 -15.54 3.17 29.00
N GLN A 150 -15.87 1.95 29.45
CA GLN A 150 -15.14 1.28 30.53
C GLN A 150 -13.69 1.02 30.14
N ARG A 151 -13.44 0.49 28.94
CA ARG A 151 -12.08 0.23 28.47
C ARG A 151 -11.28 1.52 28.31
N ASP A 152 -11.90 2.60 27.85
CA ASP A 152 -11.25 3.91 27.73
C ASP A 152 -10.87 4.47 29.10
N GLN A 153 -11.70 4.26 30.13
CA GLN A 153 -11.36 4.62 31.51
C GLN A 153 -10.19 3.78 32.04
N GLU A 154 -10.18 2.47 31.80
CA GLU A 154 -9.07 1.59 32.18
C GLU A 154 -7.77 1.99 31.45
N LEU A 155 -7.86 2.28 30.16
CA LEU A 155 -6.73 2.78 29.36
C LEU A 155 -6.21 4.12 29.89
N ALA A 156 -7.08 5.05 30.28
CA ALA A 156 -6.67 6.34 30.84
C ALA A 156 -5.90 6.17 32.17
N VAL A 157 -6.34 5.24 33.02
CA VAL A 157 -5.63 4.90 34.27
C VAL A 157 -4.27 4.26 33.97
N LEU A 158 -4.23 3.29 33.05
CA LEU A 158 -3.00 2.60 32.67
C LEU A 158 -2.01 3.54 31.99
N LEU A 159 -2.47 4.46 31.15
CA LEU A 159 -1.65 5.53 30.56
C LEU A 159 -1.15 6.49 31.63
N GLY A 160 -1.97 6.82 32.63
CA GLY A 160 -1.57 7.62 33.79
C GLY A 160 -0.48 6.93 34.61
N MET A 161 -0.59 5.61 34.81
CA MET A 161 0.43 4.81 35.47
C MET A 161 1.71 4.71 34.63
N LEU A 162 1.58 4.48 33.32
CA LEU A 162 2.71 4.36 32.41
C LEU A 162 3.51 5.66 32.31
N ASN A 163 2.81 6.80 32.17
CA ASN A 163 3.44 8.13 32.17
C ASN A 163 4.07 8.47 33.53
N LYS A 164 3.49 7.99 34.64
CA LYS A 164 4.07 8.16 35.98
C LYS A 164 5.28 7.26 36.22
N SER A 165 5.34 6.08 35.60
CA SER A 165 6.52 5.20 35.62
C SER A 165 7.60 5.60 34.60
N GLY A 166 7.24 6.31 33.52
CA GLY A 166 8.17 6.85 32.53
C GLY A 166 8.98 8.05 33.03
N ASP A 167 8.58 8.69 34.13
CA ASP A 167 9.26 9.86 34.73
C ASP A 167 10.04 9.51 36.02
N SER A 168 10.74 8.36 36.02
CA SER A 168 11.50 7.91 37.20
C SER A 168 12.95 7.48 36.94
N THR A 169 13.73 8.31 36.22
CA THR A 169 15.22 8.39 36.27
C THR A 169 15.62 9.74 35.62
N VAL A 170 16.26 10.77 36.21
CA VAL A 170 17.38 10.90 37.17
C VAL A 170 17.35 12.33 37.78
N PRO A 171 17.61 12.55 39.08
CA PRO A 171 17.69 13.89 39.67
C PRO A 171 19.06 14.55 39.42
N LYS A 172 19.02 15.84 39.08
CA LYS A 172 20.17 16.74 38.90
C LYS A 172 20.60 17.27 40.28
N SER A 173 21.83 17.01 40.73
CA SER A 173 22.41 17.69 41.90
C SER A 173 23.81 18.23 41.61
N GLY A 174 23.95 19.55 41.78
CA GLY A 174 25.05 20.28 42.43
C GLY A 174 26.51 20.00 42.07
N GLY A 175 27.23 21.07 41.75
CA GLY A 175 28.65 21.07 41.38
C GLY A 175 29.63 20.83 42.53
N GLY A 176 30.90 20.70 42.16
CA GLY A 176 32.03 20.55 43.06
C GLY A 176 33.31 20.23 42.31
N SER A 177 34.27 21.14 42.39
CA SER A 177 35.61 21.10 41.79
C SER A 177 36.48 19.95 42.35
N ALA A 178 37.33 19.34 41.51
CA ALA A 178 38.71 18.93 41.87
C ALA A 178 39.53 18.51 40.63
N GLN A 179 40.83 18.78 40.70
CA GLN A 179 41.86 18.73 39.67
C GLN A 179 42.47 17.33 39.43
N SER A 180 43.40 17.29 38.45
CA SER A 180 44.57 16.39 38.26
C SER A 180 44.37 15.21 37.27
N SER A 181 44.87 15.28 36.02
CA SER A 181 46.26 15.00 35.51
C SER A 181 46.48 13.49 35.27
N LEU A 182 47.02 12.90 34.19
CA LEU A 182 48.06 13.27 33.21
C LEU A 182 47.96 12.41 31.91
N THR A 183 48.35 13.01 30.77
CA THR A 183 49.16 12.49 29.62
C THR A 183 48.85 11.17 28.87
N ALA A 184 48.65 11.25 27.53
CA ALA A 184 49.60 10.78 26.48
C ALA A 184 49.07 11.07 25.04
N VAL A 185 50.00 11.21 24.10
CA VAL A 185 49.96 11.84 22.74
C VAL A 185 49.65 10.80 21.62
N PRO A 186 49.28 11.21 20.37
CA PRO A 186 48.37 10.47 19.49
C PRO A 186 49.06 9.57 18.44
N SER A 187 48.27 8.78 17.72
CA SER A 187 48.72 8.03 16.53
C SER A 187 47.63 7.96 15.46
N SER A 188 48.10 8.05 14.22
CA SER A 188 47.40 8.39 12.98
C SER A 188 46.53 7.26 12.40
N GLU A 189 45.44 7.68 11.77
CA GLU A 189 44.89 7.19 10.50
C GLU A 189 44.89 5.67 10.20
N ALA A 190 43.71 5.06 10.36
CA ALA A 190 43.25 3.99 9.47
C ALA A 190 41.83 4.34 9.01
N ARG A 191 41.73 4.88 7.80
CA ARG A 191 40.49 5.26 7.13
C ARG A 191 40.04 4.06 6.28
N GLU A 192 39.33 3.12 6.89
CA GLU A 192 38.62 2.08 6.15
C GLU A 192 37.41 2.71 5.44
N LEU A 193 37.48 2.75 4.11
CA LEU A 193 36.36 3.11 3.25
C LEU A 193 35.51 1.86 3.02
N THR A 194 34.41 1.74 3.76
CA THR A 194 33.35 0.76 3.47
C THR A 194 32.47 1.26 2.32
N PRO A 195 32.05 0.38 1.38
CA PRO A 195 31.28 0.78 0.21
C PRO A 195 29.88 1.29 0.57
N GLN A 196 29.53 2.44 -0.02
CA GLN A 196 28.23 3.07 0.02
C GLN A 196 27.19 2.16 -0.64
N GLN A 197 26.52 1.31 0.16
CA GLN A 197 25.26 0.70 -0.24
C GLN A 197 24.15 1.73 -0.05
N ALA A 198 23.59 2.19 -1.16
CA ALA A 198 22.35 2.97 -1.18
C ALA A 198 21.21 2.10 -0.63
N ALA A 199 20.99 2.19 0.68
CA ALA A 199 19.82 1.62 1.33
C ALA A 199 18.61 2.52 1.04
N ILE A 200 17.91 2.22 -0.06
CA ILE A 200 16.55 2.69 -0.27
C ILE A 200 15.70 2.13 0.88
N GLY A 201 15.41 2.96 1.87
CA GLY A 201 14.57 2.61 3.03
C GLY A 201 15.12 2.98 4.41
N SER A 202 16.34 3.51 4.55
CA SER A 202 16.84 3.93 5.88
C SER A 202 16.29 5.30 6.26
N VAL A 203 15.69 5.43 7.45
CA VAL A 203 15.04 6.65 7.95
C VAL A 203 16.04 7.78 8.29
N GLU A 204 17.34 7.49 8.19
CA GLU A 204 18.45 8.42 8.45
C GLU A 204 18.43 9.67 7.55
N TRP A 205 17.82 9.60 6.35
CA TRP A 205 17.72 10.77 5.47
C TRP A 205 16.78 11.86 6.01
N LEU A 206 15.79 11.51 6.85
CA LEU A 206 14.85 12.48 7.43
C LEU A 206 15.53 13.37 8.48
N GLU A 207 16.45 12.81 9.26
CA GLU A 207 17.13 13.53 10.34
C GLU A 207 18.04 14.63 9.77
N GLY A 208 18.69 14.37 8.63
CA GLY A 208 19.52 15.35 7.93
C GLY A 208 18.77 16.53 7.30
N ILE A 209 17.45 16.41 7.07
CA ILE A 209 16.64 17.48 6.45
C ILE A 209 16.00 18.39 7.49
N THR A 210 15.69 17.85 8.67
CA THR A 210 14.83 18.51 9.66
C THR A 210 15.54 18.79 10.99
N GLY A 211 16.66 18.12 11.27
CA GLY A 211 17.35 18.18 12.57
C GLY A 211 16.55 17.57 13.72
N GLN A 212 15.48 16.83 13.42
CA GLN A 212 14.61 16.15 14.40
C GLN A 212 14.63 14.64 14.13
N SER A 213 14.50 13.84 15.20
CA SER A 213 14.51 12.39 15.06
C SER A 213 13.35 11.91 14.20
N ALA A 214 13.61 10.96 13.31
CA ALA A 214 12.59 10.52 12.37
C ALA A 214 11.34 9.92 13.04
N ALA A 215 11.49 9.39 14.26
CA ALA A 215 10.38 8.87 15.05
C ALA A 215 9.34 9.96 15.39
N THR A 216 9.77 11.19 15.69
CA THR A 216 8.83 12.29 16.04
C THR A 216 8.11 12.85 14.82
N ILE A 217 8.70 12.72 13.63
CA ILE A 217 8.10 13.20 12.39
C ILE A 217 7.02 12.22 11.90
N LEU A 218 7.26 10.90 12.04
CA LEU A 218 6.31 9.85 11.65
C LEU A 218 5.05 9.78 12.53
N LEU A 219 5.07 10.40 13.71
CA LEU A 219 3.91 10.54 14.59
C LEU A 219 2.90 11.58 14.09
N ASP A 220 3.35 12.58 13.32
CA ASP A 220 2.49 13.62 12.76
C ASP A 220 2.36 13.48 11.25
N ARG A 221 1.23 12.92 10.83
CA ARG A 221 0.89 12.68 9.43
C ARG A 221 1.03 13.93 8.58
N GLN A 222 0.65 15.12 9.07
CA GLN A 222 0.70 16.34 8.25
C GLN A 222 2.14 16.77 8.00
N ARG A 223 3.01 16.67 9.01
CA ARG A 223 4.43 16.99 8.88
C ARG A 223 5.18 16.03 7.96
N CYS A 224 4.87 14.74 8.00
CA CYS A 224 5.43 13.77 7.06
C CYS A 224 5.19 14.17 5.60
N PHE A 225 3.97 14.60 5.26
CA PHE A 225 3.64 15.01 3.89
C PHE A 225 4.36 16.29 3.47
N GLU A 226 4.58 17.24 4.36
CA GLU A 226 5.35 18.46 4.04
C GLU A 226 6.82 18.16 3.76
N VAL A 227 7.46 17.31 4.56
CA VAL A 227 8.85 16.87 4.34
C VAL A 227 8.98 16.15 3.00
N PHE A 228 8.02 15.29 2.67
CA PHE A 228 7.97 14.61 1.38
C PHE A 228 7.83 15.58 0.20
N ARG A 229 6.93 16.56 0.27
CA ARG A 229 6.78 17.59 -0.78
C ARG A 229 8.03 18.44 -0.96
N LYS A 230 8.74 18.74 0.12
CA LYS A 230 9.99 19.50 0.09
C LYS A 230 11.15 18.67 -0.50
N SER A 231 11.14 17.36 -0.30
CA SER A 231 12.10 16.43 -0.91
C SER A 231 11.94 16.35 -2.43
N ILE A 232 10.70 16.17 -2.93
CA ILE A 232 10.42 16.09 -4.37
C ILE A 232 10.83 17.36 -5.12
N ARG A 233 10.59 18.54 -4.55
CA ARG A 233 10.99 19.81 -5.18
C ARG A 233 12.51 20.00 -5.27
N ARG A 234 13.29 19.29 -4.45
CA ARG A 234 14.76 19.39 -4.42
C ARG A 234 15.41 18.49 -5.47
N THR A 235 14.71 17.47 -5.95
CA THR A 235 15.19 16.56 -7.00
C THR A 235 14.89 17.05 -8.41
N GLU A 236 14.17 18.17 -8.56
CA GLU A 236 13.81 18.77 -9.86
C GLU A 236 14.71 19.97 -10.28
N THR A 237 15.77 20.26 -9.53
CA THR A 237 16.80 21.28 -9.87
C THR A 237 18.18 20.68 -9.90
#